data_AF-A0A0Q4NGW7-F1
#
_entry.id   AF-A0A0Q4NGW7-F1
#
_cell.length_a   1.000
_cell.length_b   1.000
_cell.length_c   1.000
_cell.angle_alpha   90.00
_cell.angle_beta   90.00
_cell.angle_gamma   90.00
#
_symmetry.space_group_name_H-M   'P 1'
#
loop_
_entity.id
_entity.type
_entity.pdbx_description
1 polymer ?
#
loop_
_entity_poly.entity_id
_entity_poly.type
_entity_poly.pdbx_seq_one_letter_code
_entity_poly.pdbx_strand_id
1 'polypeptide(L)'
;MNIPATLPSYALIKEVSGLDPDRLRDGSYQREAMDFFSKVVQEHGNTNLSEVYNAIFEVQFGKDSLSSSDRLCSPFLCMTVALVAVEDIGQLKHCTLNDNLPLGQISRLVGLLANRVEVDYVQQFENCGELSLDLFLMLYCTGKYHFALKVVMDDNPRAFAKLQQCDPSTAVKALAQVPYDPLSNIRVSLPDGSSISEAEMVRRYKNQVSALYSKEHMALLNPAAPCKIRGSKLEYTTIPSVDHKIALLPGYLELLGKEDSGMLLDFGFLSRMEAAINADQHALMVNLMLDFEKAGISRSDILNIATLNYEDLVERFAKTSTHLATDVGQSFKEYSKQAALSVYRSMTPEQRHALYLEQLMTKAVEYGEDPTVWQAQAKLRQINHLIRQEPREILEPLCTQDVHWNALYRATGDKRYLQKLESQLDRALAEDLGL
;
A
#
# COMPACT_ATOMS: atom_id res chain seq x y z
N MET A 1 30.85 37.39 27.93
CA MET A 1 30.30 36.04 27.67
C MET A 1 30.96 35.11 28.68
N ASN A 2 30.21 34.46 29.57
CA ASN A 2 30.77 33.34 30.34
C ASN A 2 30.89 32.16 29.38
N ILE A 3 32.08 31.61 29.22
CA ILE A 3 32.35 30.56 28.22
C ILE A 3 32.45 29.24 28.99
N PRO A 4 31.82 28.15 28.52
CA PRO A 4 31.95 26.85 29.16
C PRO A 4 33.42 26.45 29.31
N ALA A 5 33.85 26.11 30.53
CA ALA A 5 35.26 25.85 30.86
C ALA A 5 35.89 24.64 30.12
N THR A 6 35.07 23.75 29.56
CA THR A 6 35.50 22.57 28.80
C THR A 6 34.60 22.38 27.59
N LEU A 7 35.21 22.30 26.41
CA LEU A 7 34.52 21.88 25.19
C LEU A 7 34.28 20.36 25.19
N PRO A 8 33.20 19.90 24.56
CA PRO A 8 32.95 18.48 24.39
C PRO A 8 34.01 17.85 23.49
N SER A 9 34.25 16.55 23.67
CA SER A 9 35.36 15.84 23.02
C SER A 9 35.24 15.77 21.50
N TYR A 10 34.06 16.00 20.94
CA TYR A 10 33.80 16.02 19.51
C TYR A 10 33.96 17.42 18.87
N ALA A 11 34.28 18.47 19.63
CA ALA A 11 34.24 19.86 19.15
C ALA A 11 35.15 20.15 17.93
N LEU A 12 36.25 19.41 17.79
CA LEU A 12 37.19 19.54 16.67
C LEU A 12 36.88 18.62 15.47
N ILE A 13 35.88 17.76 15.59
CA ILE A 13 35.56 16.74 14.60
C ILE A 13 34.60 17.34 13.57
N LYS A 14 35.10 17.53 12.33
CA LYS A 14 34.33 18.15 11.23
C LYS A 14 33.45 17.16 10.47
N GLU A 15 33.72 15.87 10.56
CA GLU A 15 33.03 14.81 9.82
C GLU A 15 32.69 13.62 10.71
N VAL A 16 31.57 12.94 10.43
CA VAL A 16 31.13 11.74 11.18
C VAL A 16 32.16 10.61 11.12
N SER A 17 32.98 10.55 10.05
CA SER A 17 34.08 9.61 9.89
C SER A 17 35.16 9.75 10.98
N GLY A 18 35.33 10.94 11.55
CA GLY A 18 36.30 11.22 12.61
C GLY A 18 35.82 10.90 14.03
N LEU A 19 34.55 10.52 14.22
CA LEU A 19 34.01 10.09 15.51
C LEU A 19 34.40 8.64 15.80
N ASP A 20 34.83 8.39 17.03
CA ASP A 20 35.09 7.03 17.52
C ASP A 20 33.80 6.19 17.48
N PRO A 21 33.78 5.06 16.74
CA PRO A 21 32.60 4.19 16.62
C PRO A 21 32.10 3.65 17.96
N ASP A 22 32.98 3.36 18.91
CA ASP A 22 32.59 2.74 20.18
C ASP A 22 31.86 3.77 21.07
N ARG A 23 32.37 5.01 21.08
CA ARG A 23 31.76 6.14 21.81
C ARG A 23 30.46 6.65 21.17
N LEU A 24 30.28 6.42 19.87
CA LEU A 24 29.00 6.65 19.21
C LEU A 24 27.98 5.57 19.61
N ARG A 25 28.41 4.31 19.68
CA ARG A 25 27.55 3.17 20.01
C ARG A 25 27.10 3.18 21.47
N ASP A 26 27.96 3.61 22.39
CA ASP A 26 27.64 3.70 23.83
C ASP A 26 26.92 5.01 24.24
N GLY A 27 26.62 5.88 23.27
CA GLY A 27 25.91 7.13 23.49
C GLY A 27 26.71 8.22 24.19
N SER A 28 28.04 8.10 24.32
CA SER A 28 28.87 9.07 25.04
C SER A 28 28.88 10.44 24.35
N TYR A 29 29.06 10.46 23.02
CA TYR A 29 29.07 11.72 22.28
C TYR A 29 27.71 12.42 22.31
N GLN A 30 26.63 11.64 22.24
CA GLN A 30 25.26 12.12 22.31
C GLN A 30 24.98 12.80 23.65
N ARG A 31 25.35 12.15 24.76
CA ARG A 31 25.20 12.71 26.11
C ARG A 31 26.03 13.97 26.31
N GLU A 32 27.30 13.96 25.91
CA GLU A 32 28.14 15.18 25.93
C GLU A 32 27.50 16.32 25.13
N ALA A 33 26.92 16.02 23.96
CA ALA A 33 26.29 17.01 23.12
C ALA A 33 25.02 17.59 23.76
N MET A 34 24.18 16.75 24.38
CA MET A 34 22.98 17.19 25.09
C MET A 34 23.32 18.10 26.28
N ASP A 35 24.28 17.69 27.12
CA ASP A 35 24.70 18.45 28.29
C ASP A 35 25.27 19.81 27.87
N PHE A 36 26.13 19.80 26.85
CA PHE A 36 26.75 21.03 26.34
C PHE A 36 25.72 21.96 25.70
N PHE A 37 24.83 21.43 24.85
CA PHE A 37 23.79 22.21 24.19
C PHE A 37 22.85 22.85 25.21
N SER A 38 22.37 22.07 26.18
CA SER A 38 21.49 22.55 27.24
C SER A 38 22.14 23.69 28.04
N LYS A 39 23.43 23.54 28.37
CA LYS A 39 24.19 24.58 29.06
C LYS A 39 24.31 25.86 28.23
N VAL A 40 24.65 25.76 26.95
CA VAL A 40 24.76 26.92 26.05
C VAL A 40 23.42 27.65 25.94
N VAL A 41 22.32 26.93 25.77
CA VAL A 41 20.97 27.52 25.69
C VAL A 41 20.56 28.19 27.01
N GLN A 42 20.90 27.59 28.16
CA GLN A 42 20.63 28.18 29.47
C GLN A 42 21.44 29.46 29.71
N GLU A 43 22.70 29.51 29.29
CA GLU A 43 23.61 30.64 29.56
C GLU A 43 23.48 31.78 28.52
N HIS A 44 23.10 31.48 27.29
CA HIS A 44 23.12 32.43 26.17
C HIS A 44 21.78 32.60 25.45
N GLY A 45 20.76 31.82 25.81
CA GLY A 45 19.47 31.82 25.12
C GLY A 45 19.47 30.96 23.85
N ASN A 46 18.35 30.97 23.14
CA ASN A 46 18.08 30.15 21.95
C ASN A 46 18.19 30.93 20.62
N THR A 47 18.51 32.22 20.66
CA THR A 47 18.70 33.07 19.48
C THR A 47 20.18 33.16 19.10
N ASN A 48 20.49 33.31 17.82
CA ASN A 48 21.86 33.48 17.29
C ASN A 48 22.86 32.38 17.71
N LEU A 49 22.41 31.14 17.89
CA LEU A 49 23.27 30.02 18.30
C LEU A 49 24.53 29.85 17.44
N SER A 50 24.46 30.13 16.14
CA SER A 50 25.62 30.09 15.23
C SER A 50 26.72 31.06 15.67
N GLU A 51 26.38 32.29 16.05
CA GLU A 51 27.33 33.29 16.55
C GLU A 51 27.91 32.87 17.90
N VAL A 52 27.06 32.33 18.79
CA VAL A 52 27.46 31.85 20.13
C VAL A 52 28.46 30.69 20.01
N TYR A 53 28.16 29.67 19.22
CA TYR A 53 29.04 28.52 19.02
C TYR A 53 30.36 28.92 18.35
N ASN A 54 30.32 29.84 17.38
CA ASN A 54 31.54 30.37 16.76
C ASN A 54 32.37 31.16 17.77
N ALA A 55 31.77 32.01 18.60
CA ALA A 55 32.47 32.77 19.63
C ALA A 55 33.13 31.85 20.68
N ILE A 56 32.42 30.81 21.12
CA ILE A 56 32.96 29.79 22.04
C ILE A 56 34.16 29.08 21.39
N PHE A 57 34.07 28.71 20.12
CA PHE A 57 35.15 28.06 19.39
C PHE A 57 36.36 28.98 19.19
N GLU A 58 36.14 30.24 18.79
CA GLU A 58 37.20 31.24 18.58
C GLU A 58 37.96 31.58 19.87
N VAL A 59 37.28 31.61 21.01
CA VAL A 59 37.95 31.90 22.29
C VAL A 59 38.86 30.74 22.70
N GLN A 60 38.47 29.49 22.42
CA GLN A 60 39.26 28.34 22.81
C GLN A 60 40.42 28.04 21.84
N PHE A 61 40.24 28.28 20.54
CA PHE A 61 41.21 27.89 19.50
C PHE A 61 41.80 29.05 18.69
N GLY A 62 41.38 30.29 18.96
CA GLY A 62 41.83 31.49 18.25
C GLY A 62 41.01 31.83 17.00
N LYS A 63 40.95 33.11 16.63
CA LYS A 63 40.13 33.62 15.51
C LYS A 63 40.49 33.06 14.14
N ASP A 64 41.74 32.63 13.95
CA ASP A 64 42.25 32.13 12.66
C ASP A 64 41.92 30.64 12.43
N SER A 65 41.30 29.98 13.40
CA SER A 65 40.97 28.54 13.34
C SER A 65 39.71 28.21 12.53
N LEU A 66 38.85 29.21 12.25
CA LEU A 66 37.63 29.05 11.45
C LEU A 66 37.83 29.59 10.03
N SER A 67 37.53 28.76 9.04
CA SER A 67 37.43 29.23 7.65
C SER A 67 36.23 30.17 7.46
N SER A 68 36.26 31.00 6.42
CA SER A 68 35.14 31.91 6.11
C SER A 68 33.81 31.17 5.87
N SER A 69 33.85 29.95 5.33
CA SER A 69 32.68 29.07 5.21
C SER A 69 32.19 28.53 6.56
N ASP A 70 33.10 28.20 7.48
CA ASP A 70 32.75 27.67 8.82
C ASP A 70 32.08 28.76 9.70
N ARG A 71 32.37 30.04 9.45
CA ARG A 71 31.73 31.16 10.17
C ARG A 71 30.26 31.37 9.77
N LEU A 72 29.90 31.06 8.52
CA LEU A 72 28.52 31.15 8.03
C LEU A 72 27.65 29.97 8.49
N CYS A 73 28.28 28.82 8.69
CA CYS A 73 27.61 27.57 9.00
C CYS A 73 28.44 26.80 10.01
N SER A 74 28.27 27.12 11.31
CA SER A 74 29.14 26.59 12.38
C SER A 74 29.12 25.05 12.38
N PRO A 75 30.21 24.37 11.95
CA PRO A 75 30.22 22.91 11.87
C PRO A 75 30.08 22.26 13.24
N PHE A 76 30.62 22.94 14.27
CA PHE A 76 30.52 22.53 15.66
C PHE A 76 29.07 22.56 16.16
N LEU A 77 28.32 23.62 15.85
CA LEU A 77 26.88 23.67 16.12
C LEU A 77 26.13 22.56 15.38
N CYS A 78 26.40 22.40 14.08
CA CYS A 78 25.74 21.38 13.26
C CYS A 78 25.95 19.96 13.80
N MET A 79 27.18 19.62 14.19
CA MET A 79 27.52 18.33 14.79
C MET A 79 26.84 18.16 16.16
N THR A 80 26.86 19.20 17.00
CA THR A 80 26.19 19.17 18.31
C THR A 80 24.70 18.92 18.14
N VAL A 81 24.02 19.68 17.29
CA VAL A 81 22.58 19.52 17.04
C VAL A 81 22.26 18.16 16.44
N ALA A 82 23.10 17.65 15.52
CA ALA A 82 22.90 16.33 14.93
C ALA A 82 23.06 15.20 15.96
N LEU A 83 24.05 15.28 16.86
CA LEU A 83 24.26 14.32 17.95
C LEU A 83 23.13 14.36 18.98
N VAL A 84 22.60 15.55 19.30
CA VAL A 84 21.41 15.69 20.15
C VAL A 84 20.18 15.08 19.47
N ALA A 85 19.99 15.36 18.17
CA ALA A 85 18.82 14.88 17.44
C ALA A 85 18.75 13.36 17.30
N VAL A 86 19.88 12.64 17.23
CA VAL A 86 19.87 11.17 17.19
C VAL A 86 19.58 10.52 18.55
N GLU A 87 19.62 11.28 19.64
CA GLU A 87 19.40 10.81 21.02
C GLU A 87 18.05 11.27 21.58
N ASP A 88 17.79 12.58 21.59
CA ASP A 88 16.54 13.18 22.07
C ASP A 88 16.29 14.55 21.41
N ILE A 89 15.50 14.53 20.34
CA ILE A 89 15.00 15.73 19.66
C ILE A 89 14.16 16.61 20.59
N GLY A 90 13.65 16.08 21.69
CA GLY A 90 12.93 16.84 22.70
C GLY A 90 13.74 17.99 23.28
N GLN A 91 15.07 17.82 23.40
CA GLN A 91 15.99 18.88 23.85
C GLN A 91 16.07 20.05 22.87
N LEU A 92 15.70 19.83 21.60
CA LEU A 92 15.72 20.83 20.54
C LEU A 92 14.41 21.59 20.39
N LYS A 93 13.35 21.22 21.15
CA LYS A 93 12.01 21.86 21.08
C LYS A 93 12.08 23.37 21.18
N HIS A 94 12.90 23.89 22.10
CA HIS A 94 13.02 25.33 22.36
C HIS A 94 13.78 26.10 21.27
N CYS A 95 14.44 25.39 20.36
CA CYS A 95 15.17 25.99 19.24
C CYS A 95 14.40 25.90 17.92
N THR A 96 13.23 25.26 17.95
CA THR A 96 12.22 25.10 16.88
C THR A 96 12.79 25.03 15.46
N LEU A 97 13.97 24.43 15.24
CA LEU A 97 14.71 24.44 13.97
C LEU A 97 14.41 25.69 13.10
N ASN A 98 14.53 26.88 13.70
CA ASN A 98 14.25 28.16 13.02
C ASN A 98 15.22 28.35 11.85
N ASP A 99 14.94 29.29 10.94
CA ASP A 99 15.74 29.65 9.74
C ASP A 99 17.24 29.93 10.00
N ASN A 100 17.66 30.02 11.26
CA ASN A 100 19.03 30.23 11.70
C ASN A 100 19.87 28.94 11.76
N LEU A 101 19.25 27.76 11.68
CA LEU A 101 19.97 26.48 11.65
C LEU A 101 20.03 25.91 10.22
N PRO A 102 21.22 25.48 9.76
CA PRO A 102 21.42 24.95 8.41
C PRO A 102 20.84 23.53 8.29
N LEU A 103 19.52 23.43 8.18
CA LEU A 103 18.76 22.18 8.19
C LEU A 103 19.29 21.13 7.21
N GLY A 104 19.70 21.54 6.01
CA GLY A 104 20.29 20.62 5.02
C GLY A 104 21.59 19.96 5.51
N GLN A 105 22.45 20.70 6.21
CA GLN A 105 23.69 20.16 6.76
C GLN A 105 23.43 19.27 7.97
N ILE A 106 22.50 19.68 8.85
CA ILE A 106 22.11 18.89 10.03
C ILE A 106 21.46 17.58 9.59
N SER A 107 20.49 17.63 8.67
CA SER A 107 19.83 16.45 8.10
C SER A 107 20.84 15.46 7.48
N ARG A 108 21.84 15.97 6.74
CA ARG A 108 22.93 15.14 6.21
C ARG A 108 23.72 14.45 7.31
N LEU A 109 24.06 15.17 8.39
CA LEU A 109 24.80 14.61 9.53
C LEU A 109 23.96 13.58 10.30
N VAL A 110 22.69 13.88 10.57
CA VAL A 110 21.75 12.95 11.20
C VAL A 110 21.62 11.66 10.37
N GLY A 111 21.46 11.77 9.05
CA GLY A 111 21.42 10.61 8.17
C GLY A 111 22.70 9.75 8.20
N LEU A 112 23.87 10.37 8.33
CA LEU A 112 25.14 9.66 8.49
C LEU A 112 25.28 9.00 9.87
N LEU A 113 24.86 9.69 10.93
CA LEU A 113 24.90 9.20 12.31
C LEU A 113 23.92 8.04 12.51
N ALA A 114 22.68 8.15 12.02
CA ALA A 114 21.65 7.13 12.13
C ALA A 114 22.01 5.79 11.41
N ASN A 115 23.01 5.78 10.54
CA ASN A 115 23.56 4.53 10.00
C ASN A 115 24.52 3.81 10.96
N ARG A 116 24.99 4.51 11.99
CA ARG A 116 25.98 4.04 12.98
C ARG A 116 25.37 3.82 14.36
N VAL A 117 24.27 4.49 14.66
CA VAL A 117 23.53 4.40 15.93
C VAL A 117 22.08 4.05 15.67
N GLU A 118 21.47 3.27 16.56
CA GLU A 118 20.06 2.91 16.46
C GLU A 118 19.20 4.08 16.98
N VAL A 119 18.46 4.72 16.08
CA VAL A 119 17.57 5.84 16.41
C VAL A 119 16.15 5.32 16.56
N ASP A 120 15.53 5.55 17.72
CA ASP A 120 14.11 5.27 17.92
C ASP A 120 13.24 6.40 17.34
N TYR A 121 13.03 6.38 16.03
CA TYR A 121 12.25 7.40 15.31
C TYR A 121 10.83 7.59 15.88
N VAL A 122 10.22 6.55 16.44
CA VAL A 122 8.86 6.63 16.99
C VAL A 122 8.89 7.46 18.28
N GLN A 123 9.83 7.16 19.19
CA GLN A 123 10.03 7.94 20.40
C GLN A 123 10.46 9.38 20.09
N GLN A 124 11.34 9.58 19.10
CA GLN A 124 11.73 10.92 18.66
C GLN A 124 10.51 11.72 18.17
N PHE A 125 9.59 11.10 17.43
CA PHE A 125 8.40 11.78 16.91
C PHE A 125 7.40 12.17 18.00
N GLU A 126 7.23 11.33 19.03
CA GLU A 126 6.47 11.72 20.23
C GLU A 126 7.10 12.96 20.89
N ASN A 127 8.43 12.96 20.95
CA ASN A 127 9.20 13.99 21.63
C ASN A 127 9.52 15.21 20.76
N CYS A 128 9.14 15.27 19.48
CA CYS A 128 9.52 16.42 18.64
C CYS A 128 8.71 17.71 18.88
N GLY A 129 7.76 17.69 19.84
CA GLY A 129 6.98 18.87 20.21
C GLY A 129 6.15 19.40 19.05
N GLU A 130 6.27 20.69 18.76
CA GLU A 130 5.56 21.41 17.70
C GLU A 130 6.18 21.24 16.30
N LEU A 131 7.25 20.46 16.16
CA LEU A 131 7.88 20.24 14.86
C LEU A 131 6.88 19.56 13.90
N SER A 132 6.73 20.12 12.71
CA SER A 132 5.86 19.54 11.68
C SER A 132 6.40 18.18 11.23
N LEU A 133 5.49 17.30 10.80
CA LEU A 133 5.86 15.97 10.30
C LEU A 133 6.86 16.05 9.13
N ASP A 134 6.69 16.99 8.21
CA ASP A 134 7.58 17.11 7.04
C ASP A 134 8.99 17.55 7.44
N LEU A 135 9.13 18.46 8.40
CA LEU A 135 10.45 18.86 8.93
C LEU A 135 11.11 17.73 9.72
N PHE A 136 10.33 17.00 10.53
CA PHE A 136 10.81 15.81 11.23
C PHE A 136 11.37 14.78 10.24
N LEU A 137 10.59 14.43 9.21
CA LEU A 137 11.00 13.46 8.21
C LEU A 137 12.20 13.93 7.38
N MET A 138 12.29 15.22 7.08
CA MET A 138 13.44 15.82 6.42
C MET A 138 14.71 15.72 7.29
N LEU A 139 14.62 16.01 8.59
CA LEU A 139 15.74 15.92 9.52
C LEU A 139 16.31 14.49 9.55
N TYR A 140 15.45 13.48 9.58
CA TYR A 140 15.83 12.08 9.65
C TYR A 140 15.98 11.38 8.28
N CYS A 141 15.90 12.11 7.17
CA CYS A 141 15.97 11.57 5.81
C CYS A 141 15.03 10.37 5.55
N THR A 142 13.83 10.38 6.16
CA THR A 142 12.91 9.23 6.16
C THR A 142 11.67 9.51 5.31
N GLY A 143 11.21 8.53 4.54
CA GLY A 143 9.97 8.64 3.77
C GLY A 143 8.72 8.57 4.66
N LYS A 144 7.71 9.41 4.39
CA LYS A 144 6.47 9.50 5.17
C LYS A 144 5.75 8.17 5.34
N TYR A 145 5.64 7.38 4.27
CA TYR A 145 4.98 6.08 4.31
C TYR A 145 5.78 5.04 5.09
N HIS A 146 7.12 5.01 4.95
CA HIS A 146 7.98 4.12 5.73
C HIS A 146 7.93 4.44 7.23
N PHE A 147 7.93 5.72 7.59
CA PHE A 147 7.74 6.14 8.97
C PHE A 147 6.37 5.72 9.52
N ALA A 148 5.30 5.93 8.75
CA ALA A 148 3.96 5.50 9.14
C ALA A 148 3.86 3.98 9.36
N LEU A 149 4.48 3.18 8.49
CA LEU A 149 4.57 1.74 8.66
C LEU A 149 5.34 1.38 9.95
N LYS A 150 6.46 2.05 10.23
CA LYS A 150 7.21 1.84 11.47
C LYS A 150 6.37 2.13 12.73
N VAL A 151 5.65 3.25 12.75
CA VAL A 151 4.74 3.61 13.87
C VAL A 151 3.68 2.52 14.10
N VAL A 152 3.09 2.00 13.03
CA VAL A 152 2.07 0.95 13.11
C VAL A 152 2.68 -0.40 13.53
N MET A 153 3.85 -0.74 13.01
CA MET A 153 4.56 -1.99 13.35
C MET A 153 5.04 -2.03 14.79
N ASP A 154 5.42 -0.87 15.35
CA ASP A 154 5.76 -0.73 16.77
C ASP A 154 4.50 -0.63 17.67
N ASP A 155 3.31 -0.63 17.06
CA ASP A 155 2.01 -0.54 17.72
C ASP A 155 1.95 0.60 18.76
N ASN A 156 2.48 1.77 18.38
CA ASN A 156 2.56 2.92 19.28
C ASN A 156 1.33 3.85 19.13
N PRO A 157 0.43 3.93 20.13
CA PRO A 157 -0.81 4.71 20.03
C PRO A 157 -0.60 6.22 20.01
N ARG A 158 0.41 6.74 20.72
CA ARG A 158 0.66 8.19 20.83
C ARG A 158 1.24 8.73 19.53
N ALA A 159 2.26 8.06 18.99
CA ALA A 159 2.84 8.39 17.70
C ALA A 159 1.80 8.22 16.58
N PHE A 160 0.96 7.18 16.64
CA PHE A 160 -0.12 6.98 15.67
C PHE A 160 -1.17 8.10 15.73
N ALA A 161 -1.63 8.49 16.92
CA ALA A 161 -2.59 9.58 17.08
C ALA A 161 -2.05 10.91 16.51
N LYS A 162 -0.78 11.23 16.78
CA LYS A 162 -0.10 12.40 16.22
C LYS A 162 0.01 12.30 14.69
N LEU A 163 0.39 11.13 14.16
CA LEU A 163 0.44 10.89 12.72
C LEU A 163 -0.94 11.04 12.07
N GLN A 164 -1.99 10.54 12.70
CA GLN A 164 -3.37 10.63 12.21
C GLN A 164 -3.86 12.08 12.16
N GLN A 165 -3.43 12.95 13.10
CA GLN A 165 -3.73 14.38 13.06
C GLN A 165 -2.99 15.10 11.92
N CYS A 166 -1.73 14.74 11.68
CA CYS A 166 -0.90 15.40 10.66
C CYS A 166 -1.14 14.89 9.23
N ASP A 167 -1.35 13.59 9.04
CA ASP A 167 -1.65 12.94 7.76
C ASP A 167 -2.52 11.69 7.94
N PRO A 168 -3.85 11.87 7.98
CA PRO A 168 -4.80 10.76 8.11
C PRO A 168 -4.67 9.73 6.99
N SER A 169 -4.39 10.17 5.75
CA SER A 169 -4.36 9.29 4.57
C SER A 169 -3.21 8.29 4.65
N THR A 170 -2.02 8.75 5.04
CA THR A 170 -0.85 7.89 5.20
C THR A 170 -0.97 6.99 6.43
N ALA A 171 -1.56 7.47 7.54
CA ALA A 171 -1.85 6.65 8.71
C ALA A 171 -2.75 5.46 8.37
N VAL A 172 -3.87 5.70 7.67
CA VAL A 172 -4.81 4.65 7.23
C VAL A 172 -4.14 3.68 6.24
N LYS A 173 -3.32 4.20 5.31
CA LYS A 173 -2.53 3.37 4.38
C LYS A 173 -1.58 2.41 5.12
N ALA A 174 -0.89 2.88 6.15
CA ALA A 174 0.02 2.07 6.93
C ALA A 174 -0.72 1.02 7.78
N LEU A 175 -1.81 1.42 8.43
CA LEU A 175 -2.62 0.52 9.26
C LEU A 175 -3.22 -0.65 8.46
N ALA A 176 -3.61 -0.38 7.20
CA ALA A 176 -4.11 -1.41 6.28
C ALA A 176 -3.02 -2.35 5.71
N GLN A 177 -1.73 -2.07 5.97
CA GLN A 177 -0.61 -2.88 5.51
C GLN A 177 -0.16 -3.92 6.54
N VAL A 178 -0.71 -3.89 7.76
CA VAL A 178 -0.52 -4.93 8.79
C VAL A 178 -1.79 -5.75 8.97
N PRO A 179 -1.72 -7.00 9.45
CA PRO A 179 -2.90 -7.77 9.85
C PRO A 179 -3.78 -6.96 10.79
N TYR A 180 -5.09 -7.07 10.62
CA TYR A 180 -6.01 -6.45 11.55
C TYR A 180 -5.97 -7.21 12.88
N ASP A 181 -5.64 -6.50 13.95
CA ASP A 181 -5.68 -7.00 15.32
C ASP A 181 -6.49 -6.04 16.19
N PRO A 182 -7.70 -6.42 16.67
CA PRO A 182 -8.51 -5.56 17.53
C PRO A 182 -7.89 -5.30 18.91
N LEU A 183 -6.89 -6.10 19.32
CA LEU A 183 -6.23 -6.00 20.62
C LEU A 183 -4.93 -5.19 20.57
N SER A 184 -4.53 -4.68 19.40
CA SER A 184 -3.37 -3.81 19.27
C SER A 184 -3.56 -2.53 20.11
N ASN A 185 -2.48 -2.01 20.70
CA ASN A 185 -2.49 -0.79 21.51
C ASN A 185 -3.03 0.40 20.72
N ILE A 186 -2.68 0.51 19.42
CA ILE A 186 -3.26 1.52 18.54
C ILE A 186 -4.78 1.40 18.52
N ARG A 187 -5.35 0.20 18.32
CA ARG A 187 -6.81 0.01 18.29
C ARG A 187 -7.50 0.34 19.59
N VAL A 188 -6.94 -0.14 20.70
CA VAL A 188 -7.50 0.12 22.04
C VAL A 188 -7.53 1.62 22.35
N SER A 189 -6.63 2.41 21.74
CA SER A 189 -6.56 3.86 21.92
C SER A 189 -7.48 4.69 21.00
N LEU A 190 -8.08 4.09 19.96
CA LEU A 190 -8.94 4.82 19.03
C LEU A 190 -10.29 5.16 19.70
N PRO A 191 -10.89 6.35 19.39
CA PRO A 191 -12.17 6.77 19.98
C PRO A 191 -13.31 5.78 19.72
N ASP A 192 -13.31 5.16 18.55
CA ASP A 192 -14.32 4.20 18.11
C ASP A 192 -13.95 2.74 18.49
N GLY A 193 -12.94 2.57 19.35
CA GLY A 193 -12.41 1.31 19.84
C GLY A 193 -11.84 0.42 18.73
N SER A 194 -12.13 -0.88 18.81
CA SER A 194 -11.69 -1.86 17.82
C SER A 194 -12.40 -1.74 16.47
N SER A 195 -13.36 -0.82 16.28
CA SER A 195 -14.07 -0.71 15.00
C SER A 195 -13.12 -0.32 13.86
N ILE A 196 -13.36 -0.91 12.68
CA ILE A 196 -12.59 -0.61 11.48
C ILE A 196 -13.30 0.48 10.68
N SER A 197 -12.58 1.56 10.35
CA SER A 197 -13.13 2.63 9.52
C SER A 197 -13.34 2.14 8.07
N GLU A 198 -14.33 2.71 7.39
CA GLU A 198 -14.57 2.44 5.96
C GLU A 198 -13.33 2.75 5.10
N ALA A 199 -12.64 3.86 5.36
CA ALA A 199 -11.43 4.24 4.62
C ALA A 199 -10.31 3.19 4.73
N GLU A 200 -10.16 2.59 5.91
CA GLU A 200 -9.21 1.51 6.13
C GLU A 200 -9.64 0.23 5.43
N MET A 201 -10.92 -0.12 5.51
CA MET A 201 -11.47 -1.31 4.87
C MET A 201 -11.33 -1.25 3.34
N VAL A 202 -11.63 -0.10 2.73
CA VAL A 202 -11.37 0.18 1.30
C VAL A 202 -9.89 -0.03 0.98
N ARG A 203 -8.98 0.45 1.84
CA ARG A 203 -7.54 0.29 1.61
C ARG A 203 -7.10 -1.17 1.73
N ARG A 204 -7.58 -1.90 2.73
CA ARG A 204 -7.30 -3.34 2.91
C ARG A 204 -7.79 -4.15 1.71
N TYR A 205 -9.00 -3.85 1.23
CA TYR A 205 -9.54 -4.42 0.01
C TYR A 205 -8.61 -4.16 -1.19
N LYS A 206 -8.23 -2.91 -1.44
CA LYS A 206 -7.31 -2.56 -2.54
C LYS A 206 -5.96 -3.27 -2.44
N ASN A 207 -5.41 -3.39 -1.23
CA ASN A 207 -4.17 -4.12 -0.98
C ASN A 207 -4.33 -5.61 -1.35
N GLN A 208 -5.42 -6.26 -0.91
CA GLN A 208 -5.68 -7.67 -1.22
C GLN A 208 -5.91 -7.90 -2.73
N VAL A 209 -6.75 -7.08 -3.37
CA VAL A 209 -7.04 -7.25 -4.81
C VAL A 209 -5.81 -6.99 -5.67
N SER A 210 -4.87 -6.14 -5.24
CA SER A 210 -3.59 -5.94 -5.94
C SER A 210 -2.77 -7.23 -6.09
N ALA A 211 -3.01 -8.23 -5.24
CA ALA A 211 -2.38 -9.54 -5.32
C ALA A 211 -2.80 -10.34 -6.57
N LEU A 212 -3.89 -9.97 -7.24
CA LEU A 212 -4.32 -10.60 -8.50
C LEU A 212 -3.49 -10.17 -9.73
N TYR A 213 -2.67 -9.13 -9.60
CA TYR A 213 -1.93 -8.55 -10.72
C TYR A 213 -0.41 -8.51 -10.52
N SER A 214 0.06 -8.27 -9.29
CA SER A 214 1.47 -8.01 -9.04
C SER A 214 2.17 -9.17 -8.34
N LYS A 215 3.29 -9.63 -8.92
CA LYS A 215 4.25 -10.48 -8.20
C LYS A 215 4.86 -9.78 -6.98
N GLU A 216 4.95 -8.45 -7.03
CA GLU A 216 5.30 -7.55 -5.92
C GLU A 216 4.02 -6.92 -5.36
N HIS A 217 3.03 -7.73 -5.03
CA HIS A 217 1.81 -7.21 -4.41
C HIS A 217 2.10 -6.65 -3.02
N MET A 218 1.19 -5.80 -2.54
CA MET A 218 1.28 -5.18 -1.22
C MET A 218 0.98 -6.22 -0.13
N ALA A 219 1.86 -7.20 0.04
CA ALA A 219 1.79 -8.23 1.06
C ALA A 219 1.76 -7.61 2.45
N LEU A 220 0.99 -8.20 3.37
CA LEU A 220 0.92 -7.73 4.74
C LEU A 220 2.30 -7.80 5.40
N LEU A 221 2.66 -6.78 6.17
CA LEU A 221 3.86 -6.81 7.00
C LEU A 221 3.64 -7.71 8.19
N ASN A 222 4.70 -8.36 8.67
CA ASN A 222 4.65 -9.21 9.85
C ASN A 222 4.97 -8.39 11.12
N PRO A 223 3.98 -7.99 11.94
CA PRO A 223 4.23 -7.20 13.14
C PRO A 223 5.04 -7.94 14.20
N ALA A 224 5.11 -9.28 14.15
CA ALA A 224 5.91 -10.07 15.08
C ALA A 224 7.43 -10.06 14.77
N ALA A 225 7.82 -9.52 13.60
CA ALA A 225 9.21 -9.42 13.20
C ALA A 225 9.76 -8.00 13.42
N PRO A 226 11.06 -7.85 13.75
CA PRO A 226 11.65 -6.54 13.94
C PRO A 226 11.58 -5.71 12.65
N CYS A 227 11.26 -4.43 12.82
CA CYS A 227 11.17 -3.45 11.75
C CYS A 227 12.12 -2.29 12.06
N LYS A 228 13.00 -1.92 11.12
CA LYS A 228 14.00 -0.86 11.33
C LYS A 228 14.02 0.10 10.16
N ILE A 229 14.19 1.39 10.46
CA ILE A 229 14.44 2.41 9.43
C ILE A 229 15.95 2.60 9.31
N ARG A 230 16.49 2.51 8.09
CA ARG A 230 17.89 2.85 7.78
C ARG A 230 17.91 3.90 6.67
N GLY A 231 18.11 5.15 7.07
CA GLY A 231 17.98 6.30 6.17
C GLY A 231 16.59 6.35 5.55
N SER A 232 16.51 6.27 4.23
CA SER A 232 15.23 6.35 3.50
C SER A 232 14.48 5.02 3.37
N LYS A 233 15.08 3.89 3.80
CA LYS A 233 14.51 2.54 3.61
C LYS A 233 13.97 1.96 4.91
N LEU A 234 12.86 1.22 4.79
CA LEU A 234 12.32 0.39 5.86
C LEU A 234 12.76 -1.07 5.64
N GLU A 235 13.43 -1.64 6.62
CA GLU A 235 13.74 -3.07 6.70
C GLU A 235 12.60 -3.77 7.45
N TYR A 236 11.90 -4.68 6.78
CA TYR A 236 10.76 -5.41 7.33
C TYR A 236 10.66 -6.82 6.74
N THR A 237 9.80 -7.64 7.33
CA THR A 237 9.41 -8.94 6.75
C THR A 237 7.91 -8.94 6.44
N THR A 238 7.50 -9.73 5.46
CA THR A 238 6.11 -9.86 5.03
C THR A 238 5.54 -11.23 5.39
N ILE A 239 4.22 -11.30 5.46
CA ILE A 239 3.47 -12.55 5.58
C ILE A 239 3.25 -13.09 4.17
N PRO A 240 3.68 -14.32 3.85
CA PRO A 240 3.50 -14.91 2.52
C PRO A 240 2.05 -15.41 2.37
N SER A 241 1.11 -14.48 2.18
CA SER A 241 -0.30 -14.77 1.90
C SER A 241 -0.89 -13.69 1.02
N VAL A 242 -1.59 -14.10 -0.04
CA VAL A 242 -2.39 -13.20 -0.89
C VAL A 242 -3.77 -12.91 -0.28
N ASP A 243 -4.25 -13.78 0.61
CA ASP A 243 -5.51 -13.61 1.33
C ASP A 243 -5.23 -12.92 2.67
N HIS A 244 -5.70 -11.68 2.79
CA HIS A 244 -5.54 -10.83 3.98
C HIS A 244 -6.67 -11.06 5.00
N LYS A 245 -7.54 -12.04 4.76
CA LYS A 245 -8.68 -12.40 5.63
C LYS A 245 -9.66 -11.26 5.86
N ILE A 246 -9.81 -10.35 4.88
CA ILE A 246 -10.73 -9.20 4.99
C ILE A 246 -12.19 -9.62 5.13
N ALA A 247 -12.56 -10.81 4.67
CA ALA A 247 -13.90 -11.39 4.82
C ALA A 247 -14.34 -11.56 6.29
N LEU A 248 -13.39 -11.62 7.22
CA LEU A 248 -13.67 -11.75 8.65
C LEU A 248 -13.93 -10.40 9.33
N LEU A 249 -13.71 -9.28 8.63
CA LEU A 249 -13.82 -7.95 9.20
C LEU A 249 -15.30 -7.50 9.25
N PRO A 250 -15.78 -6.98 10.40
CA PRO A 250 -17.13 -6.45 10.51
C PRO A 250 -17.38 -5.34 9.48
N GLY A 251 -18.53 -5.38 8.79
CA GLY A 251 -18.91 -4.37 7.78
C GLY A 251 -18.32 -4.59 6.38
N TYR A 252 -17.47 -5.60 6.17
CA TYR A 252 -16.88 -5.87 4.84
C TYR A 252 -17.91 -6.18 3.76
N LEU A 253 -18.85 -7.07 4.02
CA LEU A 253 -19.89 -7.42 3.04
C LEU A 253 -20.82 -6.22 2.75
N GLU A 254 -21.15 -5.43 3.78
CA GLU A 254 -21.95 -4.21 3.61
C GLU A 254 -21.22 -3.20 2.72
N LEU A 255 -19.90 -3.07 2.88
CA LEU A 255 -19.07 -2.20 2.05
C LEU A 255 -19.03 -2.66 0.59
N LEU A 256 -18.90 -3.96 0.35
CA LEU A 256 -18.94 -4.53 -1.01
C LEU A 256 -20.29 -4.28 -1.70
N GLY A 257 -21.40 -4.36 -0.95
CA GLY A 257 -22.76 -4.22 -1.47
C GLY A 257 -23.21 -2.78 -1.77
N LYS A 258 -22.39 -1.76 -1.49
CA LYS A 258 -22.75 -0.36 -1.77
C LYS A 258 -22.92 -0.11 -3.28
N GLU A 259 -23.98 0.60 -3.64
CA GLU A 259 -24.54 0.72 -5.00
C GLU A 259 -23.57 1.27 -6.08
N ASP A 260 -22.51 1.98 -5.69
CA ASP A 260 -21.56 2.60 -6.64
C ASP A 260 -20.48 1.64 -7.19
N SER A 261 -20.40 0.39 -6.72
CA SER A 261 -19.57 -0.75 -7.19
C SER A 261 -18.15 -0.47 -7.74
N GLY A 262 -17.51 0.62 -7.32
CA GLY A 262 -16.10 0.91 -7.61
C GLY A 262 -15.17 -0.22 -7.18
N MET A 263 -15.54 -0.97 -6.15
CA MET A 263 -14.83 -2.18 -5.73
C MET A 263 -14.91 -3.30 -6.75
N LEU A 264 -16.10 -3.60 -7.28
CA LEU A 264 -16.29 -4.64 -8.30
C LEU A 264 -15.53 -4.28 -9.58
N LEU A 265 -15.48 -2.98 -9.92
CA LEU A 265 -14.66 -2.47 -11.03
C LEU A 265 -13.15 -2.65 -10.76
N ASP A 266 -12.67 -2.32 -9.56
CA ASP A 266 -11.26 -2.52 -9.16
C ASP A 266 -10.88 -4.01 -9.21
N PHE A 267 -11.74 -4.90 -8.71
CA PHE A 267 -11.57 -6.36 -8.81
C PHE A 267 -11.53 -6.83 -10.26
N GLY A 268 -12.49 -6.39 -11.07
CA GLY A 268 -12.53 -6.73 -12.48
C GLY A 268 -11.27 -6.27 -13.21
N PHE A 269 -10.83 -5.04 -12.98
CA PHE A 269 -9.62 -4.50 -13.59
C PHE A 269 -8.40 -5.36 -13.28
N LEU A 270 -8.14 -5.64 -12.00
CA LEU A 270 -6.95 -6.35 -11.55
C LEU A 270 -6.99 -7.85 -11.88
N SER A 271 -8.14 -8.51 -11.75
CA SER A 271 -8.30 -9.95 -12.08
C SER A 271 -8.09 -10.27 -13.56
N ARG A 272 -8.21 -9.25 -14.43
CA ARG A 272 -7.98 -9.39 -15.87
C ARG A 272 -6.54 -9.08 -16.28
N MET A 273 -5.76 -8.34 -15.49
CA MET A 273 -4.49 -7.79 -15.98
C MET A 273 -3.36 -8.82 -16.15
N GLU A 274 -3.38 -9.95 -15.45
CA GLU A 274 -2.29 -10.94 -15.46
C GLU A 274 -2.62 -12.18 -16.32
N ALA A 275 -1.71 -12.55 -17.21
CA ALA A 275 -1.89 -13.69 -18.12
C ALA A 275 -1.71 -15.05 -17.43
N ALA A 276 -1.00 -15.09 -16.30
CA ALA A 276 -0.71 -16.31 -15.56
C ALA A 276 -0.84 -16.07 -14.06
N ILE A 277 -1.96 -16.51 -13.48
CA ILE A 277 -2.20 -16.49 -12.03
C ILE A 277 -1.86 -17.85 -11.41
N ASN A 278 -1.19 -17.84 -10.26
CA ASN A 278 -0.87 -19.03 -9.47
C ASN A 278 -2.11 -19.58 -8.73
N ALA A 279 -1.96 -20.71 -8.04
CA ALA A 279 -3.06 -21.38 -7.33
C ALA A 279 -3.66 -20.51 -6.20
N ASP A 280 -2.83 -19.77 -5.46
CA ASP A 280 -3.29 -18.92 -4.36
C ASP A 280 -4.04 -17.69 -4.87
N GLN A 281 -3.55 -17.03 -5.93
CA GLN A 281 -4.24 -15.94 -6.62
C GLN A 281 -5.58 -16.41 -7.20
N HIS A 282 -5.64 -17.64 -7.72
CA HIS A 282 -6.89 -18.21 -8.19
C HIS A 282 -7.89 -18.46 -7.05
N ALA A 283 -7.44 -19.03 -5.93
CA ALA A 283 -8.28 -19.20 -4.75
C ALA A 283 -8.79 -17.86 -4.22
N LEU A 284 -7.93 -16.83 -4.20
CA LEU A 284 -8.31 -15.47 -3.83
C LEU A 284 -9.37 -14.89 -4.78
N MET A 285 -9.19 -15.03 -6.10
CA MET A 285 -10.15 -14.56 -7.09
C MET A 285 -11.54 -15.17 -6.87
N VAL A 286 -11.60 -16.49 -6.65
CA VAL A 286 -12.85 -17.19 -6.36
C VAL A 286 -13.47 -16.72 -5.04
N ASN A 287 -12.67 -16.58 -3.98
CA ASN A 287 -13.16 -16.09 -2.68
C ASN A 287 -13.76 -14.67 -2.80
N LEU A 288 -13.11 -13.78 -3.55
CA LEU A 288 -13.62 -12.43 -3.80
C LEU A 288 -14.95 -12.44 -4.58
N MET A 289 -15.11 -13.32 -5.57
CA MET A 289 -16.41 -13.49 -6.26
C MET A 289 -17.51 -13.93 -5.31
N LEU A 290 -17.22 -14.93 -4.46
CA LEU A 290 -18.17 -15.41 -3.45
C LEU A 290 -18.51 -14.34 -2.41
N ASP A 291 -17.55 -13.49 -2.04
CA ASP A 291 -17.81 -12.39 -1.11
C ASP A 291 -18.70 -11.31 -1.73
N PHE A 292 -18.55 -11.01 -3.02
CA PHE A 292 -19.49 -10.15 -3.74
C PHE A 292 -20.90 -10.75 -3.81
N GLU A 293 -21.03 -12.06 -4.07
CA GLU A 293 -22.34 -12.74 -4.05
C GLU A 293 -22.99 -12.65 -2.66
N LYS A 294 -22.24 -12.90 -1.58
CA LYS A 294 -22.73 -12.75 -0.20
C LYS A 294 -23.12 -11.32 0.14
N ALA A 295 -22.46 -10.34 -0.47
CA ALA A 295 -22.78 -8.92 -0.32
C ALA A 295 -24.04 -8.49 -1.09
N GLY A 296 -24.68 -9.41 -1.83
CA GLY A 296 -25.90 -9.15 -2.60
C GLY A 296 -25.65 -8.70 -4.04
N ILE A 297 -24.40 -8.71 -4.52
CA ILE A 297 -24.11 -8.45 -5.94
C ILE A 297 -24.55 -9.67 -6.76
N SER A 298 -25.35 -9.41 -7.80
CA SER A 298 -25.83 -10.48 -8.67
C SER A 298 -24.69 -11.13 -9.46
N ARG A 299 -24.78 -12.44 -9.72
CA ARG A 299 -23.82 -13.14 -10.60
C ARG A 299 -23.76 -12.56 -12.01
N SER A 300 -24.89 -12.02 -12.50
CA SER A 300 -24.94 -11.28 -13.76
C SER A 300 -24.06 -10.04 -13.74
N ASP A 301 -24.03 -9.30 -12.63
CA ASP A 301 -23.17 -8.12 -12.48
C ASP A 301 -21.71 -8.53 -12.30
N ILE A 302 -21.41 -9.60 -11.54
CA ILE A 302 -20.05 -10.13 -11.44
C ILE A 302 -19.51 -10.49 -12.84
N LEU A 303 -20.30 -11.22 -13.64
CA LEU A 303 -19.93 -11.56 -15.02
C LEU A 303 -19.73 -10.31 -15.89
N ASN A 304 -20.71 -9.42 -15.96
CA ASN A 304 -20.70 -8.32 -16.93
C ASN A 304 -19.76 -7.17 -16.53
N ILE A 305 -19.65 -6.87 -15.23
CA ILE A 305 -18.85 -5.76 -14.71
C ILE A 305 -17.40 -6.22 -14.46
N ALA A 306 -17.22 -7.31 -13.70
CA ALA A 306 -15.89 -7.75 -13.28
C ALA A 306 -15.22 -8.67 -14.30
N THR A 307 -15.91 -9.64 -14.89
CA THR A 307 -15.26 -10.61 -15.78
C THR A 307 -15.15 -10.12 -17.22
N LEU A 308 -16.25 -9.59 -17.78
CA LEU A 308 -16.35 -9.20 -19.19
C LEU A 308 -16.16 -7.71 -19.44
N ASN A 309 -16.24 -6.85 -18.42
CA ASN A 309 -16.06 -5.40 -18.54
C ASN A 309 -16.96 -4.74 -19.61
N TYR A 310 -18.17 -5.26 -19.79
CA TYR A 310 -19.12 -4.90 -20.85
C TYR A 310 -18.62 -5.13 -22.29
N GLU A 311 -17.50 -5.84 -22.53
CA GLU A 311 -16.96 -6.07 -23.88
C GLU A 311 -18.01 -6.70 -24.82
N ASP A 312 -18.73 -7.71 -24.33
CA ASP A 312 -19.78 -8.40 -25.09
C ASP A 312 -20.98 -7.49 -25.39
N LEU A 313 -21.35 -6.65 -24.44
CA LEU A 313 -22.46 -5.71 -24.59
C LEU A 313 -22.10 -4.59 -25.57
N VAL A 314 -20.87 -4.07 -25.49
CA VAL A 314 -20.36 -3.09 -26.44
C VAL A 314 -20.38 -3.65 -27.86
N GLU A 315 -19.97 -4.91 -28.06
CA GLU A 315 -20.02 -5.54 -29.39
C GLU A 315 -21.46 -5.72 -29.90
N ARG A 316 -22.38 -6.20 -29.05
CA ARG A 316 -23.80 -6.39 -29.39
C ARG A 316 -24.48 -5.05 -29.73
N PHE A 317 -24.22 -3.99 -28.98
CA PHE A 317 -24.82 -2.66 -29.18
C PHE A 317 -24.13 -1.83 -30.26
N ALA A 318 -22.84 -2.05 -30.52
CA ALA A 318 -22.14 -1.43 -31.66
C ALA A 318 -22.69 -1.95 -33.00
N LYS A 319 -23.04 -3.24 -33.08
CA LYS A 319 -23.67 -3.83 -34.28
C LYS A 319 -25.07 -3.26 -34.57
N THR A 320 -25.78 -2.77 -33.56
CA THR A 320 -27.09 -2.10 -33.71
C THR A 320 -26.98 -0.59 -33.97
N SER A 321 -25.82 0.03 -33.72
CA SER A 321 -25.60 1.49 -33.78
C SER A 321 -24.79 1.92 -35.01
N THR A 322 -24.98 1.27 -36.15
CA THR A 322 -24.18 1.43 -37.39
C THR A 322 -24.30 2.77 -38.12
N HIS A 323 -24.86 3.82 -37.51
CA HIS A 323 -25.07 5.11 -38.17
C HIS A 323 -24.12 6.27 -37.80
N LEU A 324 -23.19 6.12 -36.84
CA LEU A 324 -22.42 7.28 -36.34
C LEU A 324 -20.90 7.10 -36.18
N ALA A 325 -20.31 5.99 -36.62
CA ALA A 325 -18.89 5.71 -36.38
C ALA A 325 -17.98 6.06 -37.58
N THR A 326 -17.84 7.34 -37.90
CA THR A 326 -16.68 7.85 -38.64
C THR A 326 -15.95 8.88 -37.77
N ASP A 327 -14.67 8.59 -37.51
CA ASP A 327 -13.60 9.52 -37.08
C ASP A 327 -13.24 9.81 -35.61
N VAL A 328 -13.66 9.04 -34.60
CA VAL A 328 -13.08 9.23 -33.24
C VAL A 328 -12.84 7.92 -32.47
N GLY A 329 -11.74 7.23 -32.77
CA GLY A 329 -11.46 5.85 -32.32
C GLY A 329 -11.31 5.61 -30.80
N GLN A 330 -11.03 6.63 -29.98
CA GLN A 330 -11.00 6.51 -28.51
C GLN A 330 -12.30 7.01 -27.85
N SER A 331 -12.84 8.15 -28.31
CA SER A 331 -14.14 8.68 -27.84
C SER A 331 -15.29 7.71 -28.12
N PHE A 332 -15.26 7.00 -29.25
CA PHE A 332 -16.31 6.04 -29.61
C PHE A 332 -16.34 4.80 -28.72
N LYS A 333 -15.19 4.28 -28.28
CA LYS A 333 -15.14 3.11 -27.38
C LYS A 333 -15.65 3.47 -25.98
N GLU A 334 -15.24 4.62 -25.45
CA GLU A 334 -15.72 5.10 -24.16
C GLU A 334 -17.22 5.41 -24.20
N TYR A 335 -17.68 6.07 -25.26
CA TYR A 335 -19.10 6.32 -25.51
C TYR A 335 -19.91 5.02 -25.63
N SER A 336 -19.43 4.05 -26.41
CA SER A 336 -20.10 2.75 -26.59
C SER A 336 -20.16 1.95 -25.29
N LYS A 337 -19.12 2.04 -24.46
CA LYS A 337 -19.10 1.44 -23.12
C LYS A 337 -20.11 2.10 -22.18
N GLN A 338 -20.23 3.43 -22.22
CA GLN A 338 -21.25 4.16 -21.45
C GLN A 338 -22.67 3.84 -21.94
N ALA A 339 -22.88 3.70 -23.25
CA ALA A 339 -24.16 3.30 -23.82
C ALA A 339 -24.52 1.87 -23.41
N ALA A 340 -23.59 0.91 -23.55
CA ALA A 340 -23.78 -0.47 -23.10
C ALA A 340 -24.09 -0.57 -21.60
N LEU A 341 -23.39 0.21 -20.78
CA LEU A 341 -23.65 0.34 -19.35
C LEU A 341 -25.06 0.86 -19.07
N SER A 342 -25.48 1.92 -19.77
CA SER A 342 -26.80 2.52 -19.62
C SER A 342 -27.91 1.52 -19.95
N VAL A 343 -27.77 0.79 -21.06
CA VAL A 343 -28.74 -0.24 -21.46
C VAL A 343 -28.76 -1.40 -20.47
N TYR A 344 -27.61 -1.90 -20.03
CA TYR A 344 -27.55 -2.96 -19.04
C TYR A 344 -28.20 -2.55 -17.71
N ARG A 345 -28.00 -1.29 -17.28
CA ARG A 345 -28.63 -0.74 -16.07
C ARG A 345 -30.13 -0.55 -16.21
N SER A 346 -30.67 -0.33 -17.41
CA SER A 346 -32.11 -0.22 -17.64
C SER A 346 -32.83 -1.57 -17.78
N MET A 347 -32.10 -2.67 -17.93
CA MET A 347 -32.69 -4.02 -17.97
C MET A 347 -33.28 -4.42 -16.62
N THR A 348 -34.39 -5.16 -16.66
CA THR A 348 -34.97 -5.80 -15.48
C THR A 348 -34.06 -6.94 -14.97
N PRO A 349 -34.19 -7.36 -13.71
CA PRO A 349 -33.43 -8.50 -13.17
C PRO A 349 -33.56 -9.77 -14.03
N GLU A 350 -34.76 -10.06 -14.55
CA GLU A 350 -35.02 -11.23 -15.39
C GLU A 350 -34.30 -11.13 -16.73
N GLN A 351 -34.29 -9.95 -17.34
CA GLN A 351 -33.56 -9.69 -18.59
C GLN A 351 -32.05 -9.86 -18.40
N ARG A 352 -31.50 -9.36 -17.28
CA ARG A 352 -30.09 -9.54 -16.94
C ARG A 352 -29.75 -11.01 -16.67
N HIS A 353 -30.63 -11.75 -16.01
CA HIS A 353 -30.43 -13.17 -15.75
C HIS A 353 -30.47 -14.00 -17.04
N ALA A 354 -31.43 -13.73 -17.95
CA ALA A 354 -31.48 -14.39 -19.25
C ALA A 354 -30.22 -14.13 -20.08
N LEU A 355 -29.77 -12.88 -20.14
CA LEU A 355 -28.51 -12.49 -20.78
C LEU A 355 -27.30 -13.20 -20.14
N TYR A 356 -27.26 -13.26 -18.81
CA TYR A 356 -26.20 -13.93 -18.06
C TYR A 356 -26.06 -15.40 -18.42
N LEU A 357 -27.17 -16.14 -18.46
CA LEU A 357 -27.16 -17.58 -18.80
C LEU A 357 -26.64 -17.82 -20.23
N GLU A 358 -27.07 -17.00 -21.20
CA GLU A 358 -26.57 -17.05 -22.58
C GLU A 358 -25.05 -16.76 -22.65
N GLN A 359 -24.61 -15.73 -21.93
CA GLN A 359 -23.21 -15.31 -21.90
C GLN A 359 -22.29 -16.33 -21.24
N LEU A 360 -22.74 -17.03 -20.18
CA LEU A 360 -21.94 -18.06 -19.52
C LEU A 360 -21.46 -19.11 -20.53
N MET A 361 -22.37 -19.70 -21.28
CA MET A 361 -22.04 -20.76 -22.23
C MET A 361 -21.26 -20.22 -23.43
N THR A 362 -21.70 -19.09 -23.99
CA THR A 362 -21.04 -18.48 -25.16
C THR A 362 -19.58 -18.11 -24.85
N LYS A 363 -19.34 -17.48 -23.70
CA LYS A 363 -17.99 -17.03 -23.30
C LYS A 363 -17.12 -18.17 -22.78
N ALA A 364 -17.70 -19.21 -22.18
CA ALA A 364 -16.95 -20.42 -21.83
C ALA A 364 -16.42 -21.14 -23.07
N VAL A 365 -17.19 -21.16 -24.16
CA VAL A 365 -16.72 -21.64 -25.46
C VAL A 365 -15.64 -20.72 -26.01
N GLU A 366 -15.91 -19.42 -26.14
CA GLU A 366 -14.97 -18.44 -26.73
C GLU A 366 -13.57 -18.50 -26.09
N TYR A 367 -13.49 -18.39 -24.75
CA TYR A 367 -12.21 -18.39 -24.04
C TYR A 367 -11.60 -19.78 -23.83
N GLY A 368 -12.40 -20.83 -23.96
CA GLY A 368 -11.96 -22.20 -23.83
C GLY A 368 -11.43 -22.81 -25.13
N GLU A 369 -11.97 -22.36 -26.26
CA GLU A 369 -11.55 -22.80 -27.58
C GLU A 369 -10.25 -22.11 -28.03
N ASP A 370 -10.08 -20.83 -27.69
CA ASP A 370 -8.88 -20.06 -27.97
C ASP A 370 -8.20 -19.55 -26.67
N PRO A 371 -7.38 -20.38 -26.01
CA PRO A 371 -6.66 -20.00 -24.80
C PRO A 371 -5.54 -18.98 -25.05
N THR A 372 -5.25 -18.64 -26.32
CA THR A 372 -4.20 -17.69 -26.70
C THR A 372 -4.69 -16.24 -26.65
N VAL A 373 -6.00 -16.02 -26.63
CA VAL A 373 -6.59 -14.70 -26.43
C VAL A 373 -6.13 -14.12 -25.09
N TRP A 374 -5.70 -12.86 -25.13
CA TRP A 374 -5.28 -12.13 -23.93
C TRP A 374 -6.35 -12.22 -22.84
N GLN A 375 -5.98 -12.68 -21.64
CA GLN A 375 -6.85 -12.88 -20.46
C GLN A 375 -7.85 -14.05 -20.53
N ALA A 376 -7.84 -14.86 -21.60
CA ALA A 376 -8.80 -15.95 -21.78
C ALA A 376 -8.81 -16.92 -20.60
N GLN A 377 -7.65 -17.32 -20.10
CA GLN A 377 -7.57 -18.25 -18.97
C GLN A 377 -8.17 -17.68 -17.68
N ALA A 378 -7.91 -16.42 -17.35
CA ALA A 378 -8.45 -15.79 -16.15
C ALA A 378 -9.98 -15.64 -16.25
N LYS A 379 -10.48 -15.17 -17.40
CA LYS A 379 -11.92 -15.05 -17.67
C LYS A 379 -12.61 -16.41 -17.66
N LEU A 380 -12.05 -17.41 -18.32
CA LEU A 380 -12.57 -18.77 -18.37
C LEU A 380 -12.68 -19.40 -16.97
N ARG A 381 -11.69 -19.18 -16.09
CA ARG A 381 -11.75 -19.67 -14.70
C ARG A 381 -12.90 -19.04 -13.92
N GLN A 382 -13.11 -17.73 -14.05
CA GLN A 382 -14.24 -17.03 -13.42
C GLN A 382 -15.58 -17.55 -13.98
N ILE A 383 -15.70 -17.71 -15.30
CA ILE A 383 -16.91 -18.24 -15.95
C ILE A 383 -17.19 -19.68 -15.51
N ASN A 384 -16.17 -20.54 -15.47
CA ASN A 384 -16.31 -21.91 -15.00
C ASN A 384 -16.75 -21.98 -13.53
N HIS A 385 -16.25 -21.06 -12.69
CA HIS A 385 -16.73 -20.93 -11.32
C HIS A 385 -18.22 -20.60 -11.29
N LEU A 386 -18.67 -19.61 -12.06
CA LEU A 386 -20.09 -19.22 -12.15
C LEU A 386 -20.96 -20.37 -12.67
N ILE A 387 -20.53 -21.08 -13.72
CA ILE A 387 -21.23 -22.26 -14.26
C ILE A 387 -21.44 -23.33 -13.18
N ARG A 388 -20.45 -23.59 -12.31
CA ARG A 388 -20.58 -24.57 -11.21
C ARG A 388 -21.64 -24.18 -10.19
N GLN A 389 -21.99 -22.90 -10.09
CA GLN A 389 -22.99 -22.41 -9.15
C GLN A 389 -24.42 -22.44 -9.71
N GLU A 390 -24.59 -22.68 -11.00
CA GLU A 390 -25.89 -22.72 -11.66
C GLU A 390 -26.49 -24.14 -11.69
N PRO A 391 -27.82 -24.29 -11.53
CA PRO A 391 -28.50 -25.56 -11.68
C PRO A 391 -28.28 -26.16 -13.08
N ARG A 392 -28.05 -27.48 -13.13
CA ARG A 392 -27.80 -28.19 -14.38
C ARG A 392 -28.99 -28.14 -15.31
N GLU A 393 -30.19 -28.20 -14.75
CA GLU A 393 -31.47 -28.15 -15.46
C GLU A 393 -31.66 -26.84 -16.24
N ILE A 394 -30.94 -25.77 -15.86
CA ILE A 394 -30.95 -24.47 -16.52
C ILE A 394 -29.88 -24.39 -17.61
N LEU A 395 -28.71 -24.99 -17.38
CA LEU A 395 -27.57 -24.91 -18.31
C LEU A 395 -27.62 -25.95 -19.44
N GLU A 396 -28.04 -27.18 -19.17
CA GLU A 396 -28.11 -28.25 -20.16
C GLU A 396 -28.97 -27.90 -21.39
N PRO A 397 -30.14 -27.24 -21.27
CA PRO A 397 -30.94 -26.81 -22.42
C PRO A 397 -30.25 -25.81 -23.35
N LEU A 398 -29.24 -25.08 -22.85
CA LEU A 398 -28.47 -24.12 -23.64
C LEU A 398 -27.38 -24.82 -24.48
N CYS A 399 -27.09 -26.10 -24.20
CA CYS A 399 -26.03 -26.85 -24.86
C CYS A 399 -26.54 -27.49 -26.16
N THR A 400 -26.41 -26.77 -27.27
CA THR A 400 -26.88 -27.21 -28.60
C THR A 400 -25.80 -27.79 -29.51
N GLN A 401 -24.52 -27.70 -29.13
CA GLN A 401 -23.35 -28.07 -29.95
C GLN A 401 -22.28 -28.74 -29.08
N ASP A 402 -21.41 -29.56 -29.67
CA ASP A 402 -20.31 -30.24 -28.97
C ASP A 402 -19.45 -29.29 -28.14
N VAL A 403 -19.18 -28.08 -28.64
CA VAL A 403 -18.40 -27.06 -27.93
C VAL A 403 -19.09 -26.58 -26.65
N HIS A 404 -20.43 -26.49 -26.63
CA HIS A 404 -21.18 -26.13 -25.43
C HIS A 404 -21.10 -27.24 -24.37
N TRP A 405 -21.25 -28.49 -24.81
CA TRP A 405 -21.06 -29.65 -23.93
C TRP A 405 -19.64 -29.73 -23.41
N ASN A 406 -18.63 -29.38 -24.23
CA ASN A 406 -17.23 -29.36 -23.81
C ASN A 406 -16.98 -28.27 -22.76
N ALA A 407 -17.56 -27.08 -22.96
CA ALA A 407 -17.51 -26.00 -21.97
C ALA A 407 -18.13 -26.43 -20.62
N LEU A 408 -19.29 -27.11 -20.65
CA LEU A 408 -19.94 -27.61 -19.44
C LEU A 408 -19.14 -28.73 -18.76
N TYR A 409 -18.53 -29.63 -19.56
CA TYR A 409 -17.60 -30.65 -19.08
C TYR A 409 -16.39 -30.02 -18.39
N ARG A 410 -15.68 -29.11 -19.07
CA ARG A 410 -14.51 -28.40 -18.54
C ARG A 410 -14.82 -27.65 -17.25
N ALA A 411 -15.99 -27.01 -17.20
CA ALA A 411 -16.43 -26.30 -16.01
C ALA A 411 -16.71 -27.27 -14.86
N THR A 412 -17.47 -28.35 -15.07
CA THR A 412 -18.02 -29.17 -13.98
C THR A 412 -17.21 -30.42 -13.63
N GLY A 413 -16.38 -30.92 -14.55
CA GLY A 413 -15.73 -32.23 -14.48
C GLY A 413 -16.69 -33.42 -14.56
N ASP A 414 -17.96 -33.21 -14.94
CA ASP A 414 -18.96 -34.27 -14.97
C ASP A 414 -18.81 -35.17 -16.21
N LYS A 415 -18.27 -36.36 -16.00
CA LYS A 415 -17.98 -37.35 -17.05
C LYS A 415 -19.21 -37.77 -17.86
N ARG A 416 -20.43 -37.51 -17.40
CA ARG A 416 -21.65 -37.80 -18.18
C ARG A 416 -21.71 -36.99 -19.48
N TYR A 417 -21.09 -35.82 -19.51
CA TYR A 417 -21.04 -34.99 -20.71
C TYR A 417 -20.03 -35.49 -21.76
N LEU A 418 -19.06 -36.33 -21.40
CA LEU A 418 -18.10 -36.89 -22.38
C LEU A 418 -18.81 -37.66 -23.51
N GLN A 419 -19.93 -38.31 -23.21
CA GLN A 419 -20.74 -39.03 -24.20
C GLN A 419 -21.43 -38.09 -25.22
N LYS A 420 -21.44 -36.78 -24.95
CA LYS A 420 -21.99 -35.74 -25.82
C LYS A 420 -20.93 -35.04 -26.67
N LEU A 421 -19.65 -35.41 -26.52
CA LEU A 421 -18.51 -34.74 -27.17
C LEU A 421 -18.04 -35.52 -28.41
N GLU A 422 -18.91 -35.80 -29.38
CA GLU A 422 -18.57 -36.65 -30.53
C GLU A 422 -17.28 -36.19 -31.25
N SER A 423 -17.17 -34.91 -31.59
CA SER A 423 -16.01 -34.35 -32.29
C SER A 423 -14.93 -33.74 -31.39
N GLN A 424 -15.22 -33.60 -30.08
CA GLN A 424 -14.36 -32.90 -29.11
C GLN A 424 -13.78 -33.85 -28.04
N LEU A 425 -14.11 -35.15 -28.07
CA LEU A 425 -13.72 -36.12 -27.04
C LEU A 425 -12.20 -36.22 -26.89
N ASP A 426 -11.47 -36.37 -27.99
CA ASP A 426 -10.00 -36.50 -27.96
C ASP A 426 -9.33 -35.26 -27.38
N ARG A 427 -9.87 -34.07 -27.68
CA ARG A 427 -9.40 -32.81 -27.11
C ARG A 427 -9.70 -32.73 -25.62
N ALA A 428 -10.91 -33.06 -25.19
CA ALA A 428 -11.28 -33.05 -23.77
C ALA A 428 -10.39 -34.02 -22.96
N LEU A 429 -10.10 -35.20 -23.51
CA LEU A 429 -9.19 -36.17 -22.90
C LEU A 429 -7.74 -35.68 -22.89
N ALA A 430 -7.28 -35.00 -23.95
CA ALA A 430 -5.96 -34.37 -23.98
C ALA A 430 -5.83 -33.28 -22.91
N GLU A 431 -6.84 -32.40 -22.78
CA GLU A 431 -6.90 -31.37 -21.73
C GLU A 431 -6.84 -31.97 -20.31
N ASP A 432 -7.59 -33.05 -20.04
CA ASP A 432 -7.55 -33.78 -18.76
C ASP A 432 -6.17 -34.38 -18.44
N LEU A 433 -5.42 -34.77 -19.47
CA LEU A 433 -4.07 -35.31 -19.35
C LEU A 433 -3.00 -34.22 -19.33
N GLY A 434 -3.37 -32.95 -19.51
CA GLY A 434 -2.46 -31.81 -19.58
C GLY A 434 -1.57 -31.80 -20.85
N LEU A 435 -2.07 -32.37 -21.95
CA LEU A 435 -1.35 -32.57 -23.22
C LEU A 435 -1.57 -31.44 -24.23
#